data_AF-D7FZB9-F1
#
_entry.id   AF-D7FZB9-F1
#
_cell.length_a   1.000
_cell.length_b   1.000
_cell.length_c   1.000
_cell.angle_alpha   90.00
_cell.angle_beta   90.00
_cell.angle_gamma   90.00
#
_symmetry.space_group_name_H-M   'P 1'
#
loop_
_entity.id
_entity.type
_entity.pdbx_description
1 polymer ?
#
loop_
_entity_poly.entity_id
_entity_poly.type
_entity_poly.pdbx_seq_one_letter_code
_entity_poly.pdbx_strand_id
1 'polypeptide(L)' 'MGRDCKEAARALYACMKKTQCMKDGGRLKDCLKTSDREFCRQDHQSFFECKRGQLDMRTRIRGERSF' A
#
# COMPACT_ATOMS: atom_id res chain seq x y z
N MET A 1 -1.15 -15.35 12.02
CA MET A 1 -1.71 -13.98 12.02
C MET A 1 -2.04 -13.62 10.58
N GLY A 2 -3.29 -13.28 10.26
CA GLY A 2 -3.55 -12.66 8.95
C GLY A 2 -2.81 -11.33 8.91
N ARG A 3 -1.90 -11.14 7.95
CA ARG A 3 -1.12 -9.89 7.87
C ARG A 3 -2.07 -8.72 7.61
N ASP A 4 -2.43 -8.00 8.65
CA ASP A 4 -3.06 -6.69 8.54
C ASP A 4 -2.13 -5.79 7.71
N CYS A 5 -2.57 -5.34 6.53
CA CYS A 5 -1.80 -4.40 5.70
C CYS A 5 -1.65 -3.00 6.33
N LYS A 6 -1.87 -2.85 7.64
CA LYS A 6 -1.79 -1.59 8.38
C LYS A 6 -0.39 -1.00 8.32
N GLU A 7 0.64 -1.82 8.44
CA GLU A 7 2.04 -1.36 8.37
C GLU A 7 2.39 -0.87 6.97
N ALA A 8 2.07 -1.65 5.93
CA ALA A 8 2.27 -1.23 4.54
C ALA A 8 1.44 0.01 4.18
N ALA A 9 0.22 0.14 4.71
CA ALA A 9 -0.62 1.33 4.53
C ALA A 9 -0.02 2.56 5.22
N ARG A 10 0.54 2.42 6.42
CA ARG A 10 1.22 3.50 7.14
C ARG A 10 2.45 3.97 6.38
N ALA A 11 3.27 3.05 5.86
CA ALA A 11 4.44 3.37 5.06
C ALA A 11 4.07 4.17 3.80
N LEU A 12 3.08 3.67 3.04
CA LEU A 12 2.56 4.37 1.85
C LEU A 12 2.03 5.76 2.19
N TYR A 13 1.28 5.90 3.29
CA TYR A 13 0.74 7.18 3.72
C TYR A 13 1.83 8.16 4.16
N ALA A 14 2.87 7.69 4.86
CA ALA A 14 4.01 8.49 5.28
C ALA A 14 4.82 9.01 4.08
N CYS A 15 5.00 8.19 3.04
CA CYS A 15 5.63 8.62 1.80
C CYS A 15 4.77 9.65 1.07
N MET A 16 3.48 9.36 0.91
CA MET A 16 2.52 10.23 0.22
C MET A 16 2.36 11.58 0.90
N LYS A 17 2.47 11.68 2.24
CA LYS A 17 2.47 12.98 2.95
C LYS A 17 3.53 13.98 2.45
N LYS A 18 4.61 13.49 1.83
CA LYS A 18 5.69 14.35 1.31
C LYS A 18 5.35 14.95 -0.05
N THR A 19 4.41 14.35 -0.78
CA THR A 19 4.04 14.74 -2.14
C THR A 19 3.11 15.95 -2.16
N GLN A 20 3.02 16.62 -3.31
CA GLN A 20 2.31 17.89 -3.40
C GLN A 20 0.79 17.72 -3.28
N CYS A 21 0.22 16.66 -3.87
CA CYS A 21 -1.21 16.38 -3.79
C CYS A 21 -1.71 16.20 -2.34
N MET A 22 -0.94 15.54 -1.47
CA MET A 22 -1.31 15.37 -0.06
C MET A 22 -1.15 16.66 0.74
N LYS A 23 -0.16 17.49 0.42
CA LYS A 23 0.04 18.80 1.04
C LYS A 23 -1.12 19.76 0.70
N ASP A 24 -1.70 19.60 -0.48
CA ASP A 24 -2.87 20.34 -0.94
C ASP A 24 -4.19 19.89 -0.26
N GLY A 25 -4.14 18.85 0.59
CA GLY A 25 -5.33 18.30 1.25
C GLY A 25 -6.06 17.25 0.43
N GLY A 26 -5.46 16.78 -0.67
CA GLY A 26 -5.99 15.68 -1.47
C GLY A 26 -6.12 14.38 -0.69
N ARG A 27 -7.15 13.58 -1.00
CA ARG A 27 -7.28 12.24 -0.41
C ARG A 27 -6.23 11.31 -0.99
N LEU A 28 -5.68 10.41 -0.17
CA LEU A 28 -4.69 9.41 -0.60
C LEU A 28 -5.08 8.68 -1.88
N LYS A 29 -6.36 8.27 -2.01
CA LYS A 29 -6.88 7.57 -3.19
C LYS A 29 -6.84 8.40 -4.46
N ASP A 30 -7.00 9.71 -4.34
CA ASP A 30 -6.97 10.65 -5.46
C ASP A 30 -5.51 10.99 -5.82
N CYS A 31 -4.65 11.19 -4.82
CA CYS A 31 -3.20 11.38 -5.02
C CYS A 31 -2.47 10.16 -5.58
N LEU A 32 -2.99 8.96 -5.37
CA LEU A 32 -2.44 7.74 -5.99
C LEU A 32 -2.73 7.64 -7.50
N LYS A 33 -3.60 8.49 -8.05
CA LYS A 33 -3.89 8.54 -9.49
C LYS A 33 -3.00 9.55 -10.23
N THR A 34 -2.28 10.39 -9.50
CA THR A 34 -1.36 11.38 -10.08
C THR A 34 0.04 10.80 -10.22
N SER A 35 0.93 11.57 -10.86
CA SER A 35 2.35 11.23 -10.99
C SER A 35 3.07 11.10 -9.64
N ASP A 36 2.48 11.62 -8.55
CA ASP A 36 3.01 11.48 -7.18
C ASP A 36 3.13 10.01 -6.75
N ARG A 37 2.35 9.11 -7.35
CA ARG A 37 2.45 7.65 -7.14
C ARG A 37 3.84 7.11 -7.44
N GLU A 38 4.54 7.66 -8.44
CA GLU A 38 5.87 7.17 -8.82
C GLU A 38 6.90 7.41 -7.72
N PHE A 39 6.75 8.50 -6.97
CA PHE A 39 7.63 8.83 -5.85
C PHE A 39 7.54 7.80 -4.71
N CYS A 40 6.37 7.17 -4.55
CA CYS A 40 6.12 6.15 -3.53
C CYS A 40 5.89 4.77 -4.15
N ARG A 41 6.49 4.48 -5.30
CA ARG A 41 6.26 3.25 -6.07
C ARG A 41 6.55 1.99 -5.25
N GLN A 42 7.59 2.01 -4.43
CA GLN A 42 8.00 0.86 -3.61
C GLN A 42 6.98 0.57 -2.50
N ASP A 43 6.62 1.56 -1.69
CA ASP A 43 5.58 1.42 -0.65
C ASP A 43 4.22 1.05 -1.25
N HIS A 44 3.91 1.62 -2.42
CA HIS A 44 2.67 1.33 -3.15
C HIS A 44 2.64 -0.14 -3.60
N GLN A 45 3.76 -0.66 -4.09
CA GLN A 45 3.89 -2.07 -4.47
C GLN A 45 3.72 -2.97 -3.24
N SER A 46 4.39 -2.70 -2.13
CA SER A 46 4.25 -3.48 -0.89
C SER A 46 2.81 -3.49 -0.36
N PHE A 47 2.13 -2.35 -0.39
CA PHE A 47 0.71 -2.27 0.00
C PHE A 47 -0.19 -3.04 -0.96
N PHE A 48 0.06 -2.94 -2.27
CA PHE A 48 -0.68 -3.67 -3.29
C PHE A 48 -0.50 -5.19 -3.15
N GLU A 49 0.71 -5.66 -2.93
CA GLU A 49 1.01 -7.08 -2.73
C GLU A 49 0.36 -7.63 -1.46
N CYS A 50 0.39 -6.86 -0.36
CA CYS A 50 -0.30 -7.23 0.86
C CYS A 50 -1.82 -7.35 0.63
N LYS A 51 -2.45 -6.33 0.02
CA LYS A 51 -3.88 -6.35 -0.34
C LYS A 51 -4.22 -7.52 -1.25
N ARG A 52 -3.38 -7.78 -2.25
CA ARG A 52 -3.54 -8.89 -3.20
C ARG A 52 -3.50 -10.22 -2.46
N GLY A 53 -2.54 -10.42 -1.56
CA GLY A 53 -2.44 -11.61 -0.71
C GLY A 53 -3.62 -11.80 0.25
N GLN A 54 -4.32 -10.73 0.65
CA GLN A 54 -5.57 -10.85 1.43
C GLN A 54 -6.78 -11.26 0.58
N LEU A 55 -6.80 -10.87 -0.70
CA LEU A 55 -7.89 -11.20 -1.65
C LEU A 55 -7.70 -12.56 -2.30
N ASP A 56 -6.45 -12.98 -2.50
CA ASP A 56 -6.12 -14.26 -3.09
C ASP A 56 -6.48 -15.39 -2.11
N MET A 57 -7.45 -16.23 -2.50
CA MET A 57 -7.89 -17.34 -1.64
C MET A 57 -6.78 -18.38 -1.44
N ARG A 58 -5.78 -18.43 -2.34
CA ARG A 58 -4.68 -19.41 -2.31
C ARG A 58 -3.71 -19.16 -1.15
N THR A 59 -3.47 -17.90 -0.80
CA THR A 59 -2.69 -17.49 0.38
C THR A 59 -3.48 -17.64 1.69
N ARG A 60 -4.82 -17.64 1.63
CA ARG A 60 -5.67 -17.93 2.80
C ARG A 60 -5.68 -19.41 3.21
N ILE A 61 -5.61 -20.34 2.23
CA ILE A 61 -5.73 -21.79 2.50
C ILE A 61 -4.38 -22.42 2.87
N ARG A 62 -3.28 -22.03 2.23
CA ARG A 62 -1.98 -22.70 2.41
C ARG A 62 -1.08 -22.11 3.51
N GLY A 63 -1.45 -20.95 4.05
CA GLY A 63 -0.53 -20.15 4.86
C GLY A 63 0.60 -19.60 3.99
N GLU A 64 1.05 -18.40 4.32
CA GLU A 64 2.21 -17.82 3.65
C GLU A 64 3.49 -18.58 4.03
N ARG A 65 4.30 -18.95 3.03
CA ARG A 65 5.65 -19.47 3.27
C ARG A 65 6.46 -18.36 3.92
N SER A 66 6.71 -18.49 5.21
CA SER A 66 7.71 -17.70 5.92
C SER A 66 9.07 -18.26 5.51
N PHE A 67 9.90 -17.43 4.89
CA PHE A 67 11.33 -17.66 4.69
C PHE A 67 12.07 -16.50 5.36
#